data_AF-A0A9J6P9Q8-F1
#
_entry.id   AF-A0A9J6P9Q8-F1
#
_cell.length_a   1.000
_cell.length_b   1.000
_cell.length_c   1.000
_cell.angle_alpha   90.00
_cell.angle_beta   90.00
_cell.angle_gamma   90.00
#
_symmetry.space_group_name_H-M   'P 1'
#
loop_
_entity.id
_entity.type
_entity.pdbx_description
1 polymer ?
#
loop_
_entity_poly.entity_id
_entity_poly.type
_entity_poly.pdbx_seq_one_letter_code
_entity_poly.pdbx_strand_id
1 'polypeptide(L)'
;MVINLYNSLYSHLQEDTLGKRIKKGRMVLGLSQSDLCELINIGRRTIDEYENDKVIPSRDVMFKLCIFLGKDLIIGDDEYLKFIINDYSKMLFEWRIKN
;
A
#
# COMPACT_ATOMS: atom_id res chain seq x y z
N MET A 1 -27.81 5.22 -1.09
CA MET A 1 -26.52 4.70 -0.59
C MET A 1 -26.09 3.61 -1.55
N VAL A 2 -25.11 3.86 -2.41
CA VAL A 2 -24.60 2.81 -3.31
C VAL A 2 -23.85 1.83 -2.43
N ILE A 3 -24.42 0.65 -2.20
CA ILE A 3 -23.69 -0.45 -1.57
C ILE A 3 -22.45 -0.68 -2.46
N ASN A 4 -21.25 -0.47 -1.91
CA ASN A 4 -20.01 -0.78 -2.62
C ASN A 4 -19.91 -2.31 -2.73
N LEU A 5 -20.52 -2.85 -3.79
CA LEU A 5 -20.58 -4.28 -4.09
C LEU A 5 -19.18 -4.90 -4.08
N TYR A 6 -18.17 -4.17 -4.54
CA TYR A 6 -16.78 -4.64 -4.55
C TYR A 6 -16.21 -4.89 -3.17
N ASN A 7 -16.55 -4.07 -2.17
CA ASN A 7 -16.13 -4.31 -0.80
C ASN A 7 -16.70 -5.65 -0.28
N SER A 8 -17.99 -5.89 -0.51
CA SER A 8 -18.61 -7.18 -0.15
C SER A 8 -17.96 -8.36 -0.89
N LEU A 9 -17.68 -8.20 -2.19
CA LEU A 9 -17.13 -9.26 -3.04
C LEU A 9 -15.67 -9.61 -2.72
N TYR A 10 -14.89 -8.66 -2.19
CA TYR A 10 -13.44 -8.83 -2.06
C TYR A 10 -12.92 -8.70 -0.62
N SER A 11 -13.80 -8.50 0.36
CA SER A 11 -13.47 -8.46 1.78
C SER A 11 -12.74 -9.71 2.30
N HIS A 12 -12.92 -10.87 1.65
CA HIS A 12 -12.30 -12.14 2.03
C HIS A 12 -10.99 -12.44 1.30
N LEU A 13 -10.49 -11.53 0.47
CA LEU A 13 -9.17 -11.69 -0.16
C LEU A 13 -8.08 -11.75 0.91
N GLN A 14 -7.05 -12.55 0.62
CA GLN A 14 -5.88 -12.74 1.46
C GLN A 14 -5.09 -11.44 1.62
N GLU A 15 -4.38 -11.31 2.74
CA GLU A 15 -3.60 -10.12 3.15
C GLU A 15 -2.21 -10.47 3.72
N ASP A 16 -1.78 -11.73 3.56
CA ASP A 16 -0.55 -12.25 4.15
C ASP A 16 0.73 -11.60 3.58
N THR A 17 0.67 -11.05 2.37
CA THR A 17 1.79 -10.32 1.75
C THR A 17 1.41 -8.89 1.38
N LEU A 18 2.42 -8.04 1.19
CA LEU A 18 2.22 -6.67 0.73
C LEU A 18 1.49 -6.63 -0.62
N GLY A 19 1.91 -7.47 -1.58
CA GLY A 19 1.27 -7.55 -2.89
C GLY A 19 -0.21 -7.93 -2.82
N LYS A 20 -0.55 -8.87 -1.95
CA LYS A 20 -1.95 -9.25 -1.70
C LYS A 20 -2.77 -8.12 -1.07
N ARG A 21 -2.20 -7.36 -0.12
CA ARG A 21 -2.86 -6.19 0.48
C ARG A 21 -3.10 -5.07 -0.53
N ILE A 22 -2.14 -4.79 -1.42
CA ILE A 22 -2.30 -3.84 -2.53
C ILE A 22 -3.44 -4.29 -3.46
N LYS A 23 -3.41 -5.56 -3.89
CA LYS A 23 -4.43 -6.12 -4.77
C LYS A 23 -5.83 -6.05 -4.15
N LYS A 24 -5.95 -6.42 -2.87
CA LYS A 24 -7.22 -6.33 -2.13
C LYS A 24 -7.73 -4.90 -2.07
N GLY A 25 -6.90 -3.94 -1.66
CA GLY A 25 -7.28 -2.54 -1.57
C GLY A 25 -7.79 -2.01 -2.91
N ARG A 26 -7.06 -2.32 -3.99
CA ARG A 26 -7.48 -1.96 -5.35
C ARG A 26 -8.84 -2.57 -5.70
N MET A 27 -9.01 -3.87 -5.47
CA MET A 27 -10.23 -4.59 -5.85
C MET A 27 -11.46 -4.13 -5.05
N VAL A 28 -11.31 -3.87 -3.74
CA VAL A 28 -12.39 -3.34 -2.88
C VAL A 28 -12.89 -1.97 -3.33
N LEU A 29 -12.03 -1.18 -3.96
CA LEU A 29 -12.37 0.10 -4.59
C LEU A 29 -12.89 -0.04 -6.03
N GLY A 30 -12.96 -1.26 -6.58
CA GLY A 30 -13.40 -1.51 -7.95
C GLY A 30 -12.40 -1.06 -9.02
N LEU A 31 -11.14 -0.85 -8.66
CA LEU A 31 -10.12 -0.31 -9.56
C LEU A 31 -9.45 -1.42 -10.40
N SER A 32 -9.16 -1.14 -11.66
CA SER A 32 -8.22 -1.91 -12.48
C SER A 32 -6.77 -1.59 -12.11
N GLN A 33 -5.81 -2.45 -12.49
CA GLN A 33 -4.38 -2.12 -12.28
C GLN A 33 -3.99 -0.81 -12.99
N SER A 34 -4.58 -0.53 -14.15
CA SER A 34 -4.36 0.72 -14.89
C SER A 34 -4.90 1.92 -14.12
N ASP A 35 -6.08 1.81 -13.51
CA ASP A 35 -6.70 2.90 -12.76
C ASP A 35 -5.82 3.27 -11.54
N LEU A 36 -5.30 2.27 -10.82
CA LEU A 36 -4.38 2.51 -9.72
C LEU A 36 -3.08 3.19 -10.20
N CYS A 37 -2.58 2.81 -11.38
CA CYS A 37 -1.38 3.42 -11.96
C CYS A 37 -1.58 4.89 -12.29
N GLU A 38 -2.73 5.25 -12.83
CA GLU A 38 -3.09 6.64 -13.11
C GLU A 38 -3.20 7.45 -11.82
N LEU A 39 -3.81 6.88 -10.77
CA LEU A 39 -3.96 7.54 -9.47
C LEU A 39 -2.61 7.85 -8.80
N ILE A 40 -1.65 6.93 -8.86
CA ILE A 40 -0.34 7.11 -8.17
C ILE A 40 0.80 7.53 -9.11
N ASN A 41 0.48 7.70 -10.41
CA ASN A 41 1.37 8.11 -11.49
C ASN A 41 2.62 7.21 -11.61
N ILE A 42 2.41 5.91 -11.86
CA ILE A 42 3.47 4.93 -12.15
C ILE A 42 3.12 4.03 -13.34
N GLY A 43 4.07 3.23 -13.82
CA GLY A 43 3.83 2.30 -14.91
C GLY A 43 2.96 1.09 -14.53
N ARG A 44 2.09 0.65 -15.44
CA ARG A 44 1.21 -0.53 -15.25
C ARG A 44 1.94 -1.80 -14.82
N ARG A 45 3.07 -2.10 -15.47
CA ARG A 45 3.88 -3.28 -15.17
C ARG A 45 4.34 -3.30 -13.70
N THR A 46 4.58 -2.12 -13.15
CA THR A 46 5.05 -1.96 -11.78
C THR A 46 4.00 -2.40 -10.76
N ILE A 47 2.71 -2.12 -10.99
CA ILE A 47 1.63 -2.64 -10.13
C ILE A 47 1.54 -4.16 -10.21
N ASP A 48 1.67 -4.76 -11.40
CA ASP A 48 1.70 -6.23 -11.53
C ASP A 48 2.87 -6.82 -10.73
N GLU A 49 4.05 -6.22 -10.81
CA GLU A 49 5.21 -6.66 -10.05
C GLU A 49 5.00 -6.53 -8.53
N TYR A 50 4.32 -5.48 -8.07
CA TYR A 50 3.98 -5.31 -6.66
C TYR A 50 2.94 -6.32 -6.18
N GLU A 51 1.84 -6.51 -6.92
CA GLU A 51 0.76 -7.43 -6.54
C GLU A 51 1.19 -8.89 -6.49
N ASN A 52 2.29 -9.23 -7.16
CA ASN A 52 2.89 -10.55 -7.17
C ASN A 52 4.18 -10.64 -6.31
N ASP A 53 4.42 -9.65 -5.43
CA ASP A 53 5.56 -9.60 -4.51
C ASP A 53 6.94 -9.72 -5.20
N LYS A 54 7.05 -9.33 -6.48
CA LYS A 54 8.29 -9.38 -7.27
C LYS A 54 9.20 -8.20 -6.97
N VAL A 55 8.61 -7.05 -6.65
CA VAL A 55 9.32 -5.80 -6.35
C VAL A 55 8.68 -5.15 -5.14
N ILE A 56 9.50 -4.67 -4.22
CA ILE A 56 9.04 -3.88 -3.08
C ILE A 56 8.92 -2.41 -3.53
N PRO A 57 7.77 -1.75 -3.33
CA PRO A 57 7.62 -0.34 -3.70
C PRO A 57 8.59 0.57 -2.94
N SER A 58 8.99 1.68 -3.57
CA SER A 58 9.77 2.71 -2.87
C SER A 58 8.95 3.37 -1.78
N ARG A 59 9.61 4.06 -0.83
CA ARG A 59 8.95 4.80 0.25
C ARG A 59 7.86 5.75 -0.28
N ASP A 60 8.17 6.52 -1.31
CA ASP A 60 7.22 7.48 -1.89
C ASP A 60 5.99 6.79 -2.48
N VAL A 61 6.19 5.65 -3.15
CA VAL A 61 5.09 4.85 -3.68
C VAL A 61 4.28 4.22 -2.55
N MET A 62 4.93 3.73 -1.50
CA MET A 62 4.25 3.22 -0.31
C MET A 62 3.37 4.28 0.36
N PHE A 63 3.84 5.53 0.44
CA PHE A 63 3.00 6.63 0.94
C PHE A 63 1.77 6.86 0.08
N LYS A 64 1.93 6.90 -1.26
CA LYS A 64 0.79 7.03 -2.18
C LYS A 64 -0.19 5.87 -2.00
N LEU A 65 0.29 4.63 -1.93
CA LEU A 65 -0.55 3.45 -1.69
C LEU A 65 -1.30 3.56 -0.36
N CYS A 66 -0.65 3.98 0.73
CA CYS A 66 -1.33 4.20 2.02
C CYS A 66 -2.43 5.27 1.93
N ILE A 67 -2.18 6.36 1.18
CA ILE A 67 -3.15 7.45 1.00
C ILE A 67 -4.39 6.97 0.22
N PHE A 68 -4.19 6.23 -0.87
CA PHE A 68 -5.28 5.86 -1.77
C PHE A 68 -5.99 4.55 -1.40
N LEU A 69 -5.27 3.57 -0.86
CA LEU A 69 -5.81 2.23 -0.57
C LEU A 69 -6.08 1.99 0.92
N GLY A 70 -5.63 2.91 1.80
CA GLY A 70 -5.81 2.82 3.24
C GLY A 70 -4.54 2.33 3.95
N LYS A 71 -4.03 3.15 4.87
CA LYS A 71 -2.79 2.91 5.60
C LYS A 71 -2.79 1.58 6.37
N ASP A 72 -3.85 1.31 7.11
CA ASP A 72 -3.93 0.12 7.98
C ASP A 72 -3.90 -1.17 7.16
N LEU A 73 -4.58 -1.17 6.00
CA LEU A 73 -4.52 -2.29 5.06
C LEU A 73 -3.13 -2.45 4.44
N ILE A 74 -2.49 -1.37 3.99
CA ILE A 74 -1.20 -1.50 3.30
C ILE A 74 -0.09 -1.93 4.26
N ILE A 75 -0.03 -1.31 5.44
CA ILE A 75 0.97 -1.63 6.46
C ILE A 75 0.68 -2.99 7.08
N GLY A 76 -0.58 -3.27 7.44
CA GLY A 76 -0.94 -4.47 8.18
C GLY A 76 -0.12 -4.61 9.46
N ASP A 77 0.34 -5.84 9.73
CA ASP A 77 1.21 -6.13 10.87
C ASP A 77 2.71 -6.06 10.57
N ASP A 78 3.09 -5.62 9.37
CA ASP A 78 4.48 -5.58 8.93
C ASP A 78 5.30 -4.51 9.67
N GLU A 79 6.17 -4.94 10.58
CA GLU A 79 7.02 -4.07 11.39
C GLU A 79 7.98 -3.22 10.56
N TYR A 80 8.51 -3.79 9.46
CA TYR A 80 9.39 -3.06 8.56
C TYR A 80 8.63 -1.94 7.85
N LEU A 81 7.42 -2.20 7.35
CA LEU A 81 6.59 -1.16 6.73
C LEU A 81 6.16 -0.10 7.74
N LYS A 82 5.83 -0.49 8.98
CA LYS A 82 5.56 0.44 10.09
C LYS A 82 6.76 1.37 10.30
N PHE A 83 7.99 0.84 10.28
CA PHE A 83 9.21 1.61 10.45
C PHE A 83 9.46 2.60 9.30
N ILE A 84 9.43 2.15 8.03
CA ILE A 84 9.78 3.00 6.88
C ILE A 84 8.73 4.10 6.60
N ILE A 85 7.47 3.84 6.92
CA ILE A 85 6.37 4.81 6.75
C ILE A 85 6.32 5.80 7.93
N ASN A 86 6.87 5.44 9.08
CA ASN A 86 7.05 6.39 10.17
C ASN A 86 8.13 7.44 9.81
N ASP A 87 8.15 8.54 10.55
CA ASP A 87 9.15 9.59 10.43
C ASP A 87 10.47 9.16 11.11
N TYR A 88 11.09 8.10 10.58
CA TYR A 88 12.39 7.63 11.07
C TYR A 88 13.47 8.70 10.90
N SER A 89 13.32 9.60 9.92
CA SER A 89 14.20 10.76 9.74
C SER A 89 14.19 11.64 10.98
N LYS A 90 13.00 11.96 11.50
CA LYS A 90 12.85 12.66 12.79
C LYS A 90 13.43 11.84 13.94
N MET A 91 13.18 10.54 13.98
CA MET A 91 13.72 9.67 15.04
C MET A 91 15.27 9.66 15.05
N LEU A 92 15.90 9.55 13.88
CA LEU A 92 17.36 9.60 13.71
C LEU A 92 17.92 10.98 14.01
N PHE A 93 17.21 12.04 13.60
CA PHE A 93 17.57 13.42 13.92
C PHE A 93 17.55 13.65 15.44
N GLU A 94 16.49 13.22 16.12
CA GLU A 94 16.38 13.28 17.58
C GLU A 94 17.46 12.45 18.27
N TRP A 95 17.76 11.25 17.77
CA TRP A 95 18.84 10.41 18.29
C TRP A 95 20.21 11.09 18.17
N ARG A 96 20.49 11.72 17.03
CA ARG A 96 21.75 12.45 16.76
C ARG A 96 21.90 13.74 17.58
N ILE A 97 20.81 14.34 18.04
CA ILE A 97 20.88 15.46 18.98
C ILE A 97 21.15 14.97 20.40
N LYS A 98 20.63 13.78 20.76
CA LYS A 98 20.72 13.20 22.11
C LYS A 98 22.02 12.45 22.39
N ASN A 99 22.74 11.99 21.37
CA ASN A 99 24.00 11.21 21.45
C ASN A 99 25.06 11.85 20.56
#